data_AF-A0A2U3GTQ0-F1
#
_entry.id   AF-A0A2U3GTQ0-F1
#
_cell.length_a   1.000
_cell.length_b   1.000
_cell.length_c   1.000
_cell.angle_alpha   90.00
_cell.angle_beta   90.00
_cell.angle_gamma   90.00
#
_symmetry.space_group_name_H-M   'P 1'
#
loop_
_entity.id
_entity.type
_entity.pdbx_description
1 polymer ?
#
loop_
_entity_poly.entity_id
_entity_poly.type
_entity_poly.pdbx_seq_one_letter_code
_entity_poly.pdbx_strand_id
1 'polypeptide(L)'
;MTDLAMPAHRRGTPAQQLNERFAAIYAQFQPAITRLVTREVRGGNPHLAEDLTADAFYRAWLDLHKCRATTDGQTYNWLATLARRVVTEHYRTKKNTAETPTDLGHWQFANRQMNGTGAGYYTPAATGFRTATLATGNGDSDPDMDEALRRVRQGGGAR
;
A
#
# COMPACT_ATOMS: atom_id res chain seq x y z
N MET A 1 -25.02 -9.37 -66.74
CA MET A 1 -25.36 -9.14 -65.32
C MET A 1 -24.65 -10.20 -64.50
N THR A 2 -23.37 -10.01 -64.23
CA THR A 2 -22.57 -10.88 -63.37
C THR A 2 -22.54 -10.24 -61.99
N ASP A 3 -23.18 -10.92 -61.05
CA ASP A 3 -23.20 -10.61 -59.63
C ASP A 3 -21.76 -10.65 -59.10
N LEU A 4 -21.17 -9.47 -58.98
CA LEU A 4 -19.84 -9.26 -58.43
C LEU A 4 -20.00 -9.40 -56.92
N ALA A 5 -19.97 -10.64 -56.45
CA ALA A 5 -19.92 -10.98 -55.03
C ALA A 5 -18.74 -10.24 -54.40
N MET A 6 -19.05 -9.09 -53.79
CA MET A 6 -18.16 -8.33 -52.93
C MET A 6 -17.54 -9.30 -51.92
N PRO A 7 -16.20 -9.40 -51.84
CA PRO A 7 -15.59 -10.23 -50.82
C PRO A 7 -16.04 -9.70 -49.47
N ALA A 8 -16.73 -10.54 -48.70
CA ALA A 8 -17.06 -10.29 -47.32
C ALA A 8 -15.80 -9.71 -46.64
N HIS A 9 -15.91 -8.48 -46.13
CA HIS A 9 -14.83 -7.82 -45.39
C HIS A 9 -14.20 -8.86 -44.47
N ARG A 10 -12.92 -9.16 -44.72
CA ARG A 10 -12.13 -10.11 -43.94
C ARG A 10 -12.04 -9.53 -42.54
N ARG A 11 -13.04 -9.79 -41.69
CA ARG A 11 -12.99 -9.45 -40.28
C ARG A 11 -11.73 -10.15 -39.77
N GLY A 12 -10.72 -9.37 -39.38
CA GLY A 12 -9.46 -9.91 -38.92
C GLY A 12 -9.67 -10.89 -37.76
N THR A 13 -8.62 -11.59 -37.36
CA THR A 13 -8.65 -12.38 -36.12
C THR A 13 -9.16 -11.54 -34.94
N PRO A 14 -9.76 -12.14 -33.89
CA PRO A 14 -10.23 -11.39 -32.73
C PRO A 14 -9.16 -10.48 -32.12
N ALA A 15 -7.89 -10.91 -32.16
CA ALA A 15 -6.75 -10.09 -31.75
C ALA A 15 -6.59 -8.85 -32.63
N GLN A 16 -6.64 -8.98 -33.97
CA GLN A 16 -6.56 -7.83 -34.88
C GLN A 16 -7.68 -6.82 -34.65
N GLN A 17 -8.91 -7.29 -34.42
CA GLN A 17 -10.05 -6.40 -34.13
C GLN A 17 -9.85 -5.62 -32.82
N LEU A 18 -9.29 -6.25 -31.77
CA LEU A 18 -8.96 -5.56 -30.52
C LEU A 18 -7.84 -4.54 -30.72
N ASN A 19 -6.81 -4.87 -31.50
CA ASN A 19 -5.73 -3.95 -31.86
C ASN A 19 -6.27 -2.70 -32.57
N GLU A 20 -7.10 -2.88 -33.60
CA GLU A 20 -7.71 -1.78 -34.35
C GLU A 20 -8.60 -0.91 -33.46
N ARG A 21 -9.43 -1.53 -32.62
CA ARG A 21 -10.29 -0.82 -31.66
C ARG A 21 -9.47 0.00 -30.66
N PHE A 22 -8.39 -0.55 -30.13
CA PHE A 22 -7.52 0.19 -29.23
C PHE A 22 -6.81 1.34 -29.93
N ALA A 23 -6.29 1.12 -31.14
CA ALA A 23 -5.63 2.17 -31.90
C ALA A 23 -6.55 3.37 -32.13
N ALA A 24 -7.83 3.12 -32.44
CA ALA A 24 -8.85 4.17 -32.55
C ALA A 24 -9.06 4.91 -31.23
N ILE A 25 -9.21 4.18 -30.11
CA ILE A 25 -9.37 4.76 -28.78
C ILE A 25 -8.13 5.60 -28.39
N TYR A 26 -6.93 5.09 -28.62
CA TYR A 26 -5.69 5.77 -28.30
C TYR A 26 -5.57 7.08 -29.07
N ALA A 27 -5.72 7.03 -30.40
CA ALA A 27 -5.64 8.22 -31.26
C ALA A 27 -6.65 9.30 -30.87
N GLN A 28 -7.87 8.90 -30.50
CA GLN A 28 -8.94 9.83 -30.14
C GLN A 28 -8.77 10.44 -28.74
N PHE A 29 -8.45 9.62 -27.73
CA PHE A 29 -8.53 10.04 -26.33
C PHE A 29 -7.19 10.38 -25.69
N GLN A 30 -6.05 10.08 -26.32
CA GLN A 30 -4.73 10.36 -25.76
C GLN A 30 -4.55 11.83 -25.32
N PRO A 31 -4.94 12.85 -26.10
CA PRO A 31 -4.75 14.24 -25.67
C PRO A 31 -5.63 14.61 -24.47
N ALA A 32 -6.86 14.10 -24.42
CA ALA A 32 -7.81 14.38 -23.36
C ALA A 32 -7.39 13.72 -22.04
N ILE A 33 -6.94 12.46 -22.10
CA ILE A 33 -6.46 11.73 -20.92
C ILE A 33 -5.14 12.29 -20.42
N THR A 34 -4.22 12.68 -21.30
CA THR A 34 -2.97 13.33 -20.89
C THR A 34 -3.27 14.61 -20.10
N ARG A 35 -4.14 15.48 -20.61
CA ARG A 35 -4.55 16.72 -19.90
C ARG A 35 -5.21 16.43 -18.55
N LEU A 36 -6.04 15.38 -18.48
CA LEU A 36 -6.64 14.93 -17.22
C LEU A 36 -5.55 14.54 -16.22
N VAL A 37 -4.60 13.68 -16.62
CA VAL A 37 -3.52 13.20 -15.76
C VAL A 37 -2.61 14.35 -15.33
N THR A 38 -2.21 15.24 -16.23
CA THR A 38 -1.41 16.43 -15.90
C THR A 38 -2.07 17.28 -14.81
N ARG A 39 -3.40 17.42 -14.82
CA ARG A 39 -4.12 18.18 -13.78
C ARG A 39 -4.16 17.45 -12.43
N GLU A 40 -4.19 16.12 -12.43
CA GLU A 40 -4.26 15.30 -11.21
C GLU A 40 -2.87 15.10 -10.56
N VAL A 41 -1.79 15.22 -11.34
CA VAL A 41 -0.41 15.13 -10.84
C VAL A 41 -0.04 16.37 -10.01
N ARG A 42 0.30 16.13 -8.74
CA ARG A 42 0.76 17.14 -7.79
C ARG A 42 2.14 17.68 -8.18
N GLY A 43 2.34 18.99 -8.04
CA GLY A 43 3.62 19.64 -8.29
C GLY A 43 3.94 19.86 -9.77
N GLY A 44 3.00 19.60 -10.68
CA GLY A 44 3.12 19.97 -12.09
C GLY A 44 4.27 19.26 -12.84
N ASN A 45 4.65 18.06 -12.43
CA ASN A 45 5.71 17.29 -13.09
C ASN A 45 5.19 16.70 -14.43
N PRO A 46 5.64 17.20 -15.59
CA PRO A 46 5.13 16.75 -16.89
C PRO A 46 5.58 15.33 -17.24
N HIS A 47 6.80 14.94 -16.86
CA HIS A 47 7.33 13.60 -17.13
C HIS A 47 6.53 12.54 -16.35
N LEU A 48 6.23 12.82 -15.07
CA LEU A 48 5.39 11.92 -14.28
C LEU A 48 3.98 11.79 -14.87
N ALA A 49 3.42 12.87 -15.42
CA ALA A 49 2.11 12.82 -16.06
C ALA A 49 2.12 11.97 -17.35
N GLU A 50 3.20 12.04 -18.13
CA GLU A 50 3.40 11.21 -19.31
C GLU A 50 3.49 9.71 -18.94
N ASP A 51 4.30 9.37 -17.94
CA ASP A 51 4.46 7.99 -17.45
C ASP A 51 3.11 7.41 -16.96
N LEU A 52 2.37 8.16 -16.15
CA LEU A 52 1.07 7.71 -15.63
C LEU A 52 0.01 7.62 -16.73
N THR A 53 0.11 8.44 -17.77
CA THR A 53 -0.75 8.33 -18.94
C THR A 53 -0.47 7.03 -19.70
N ALA A 54 0.81 6.69 -19.91
CA ALA A 54 1.20 5.44 -20.54
C ALA A 54 0.70 4.22 -19.73
N ASP A 55 0.84 4.24 -18.40
CA ASP A 55 0.34 3.15 -17.54
C ASP A 55 -1.19 3.03 -17.58
N ALA A 56 -1.91 4.15 -17.68
CA ALA A 56 -3.37 4.14 -17.85
C ALA A 56 -3.80 3.48 -19.17
N PHE A 57 -3.13 3.79 -20.29
CA PHE A 57 -3.42 3.18 -21.58
C PHE A 57 -3.00 1.70 -21.63
N TYR A 58 -1.91 1.33 -20.96
CA TYR A 58 -1.51 -0.06 -20.82
C TYR A 58 -2.58 -0.88 -20.08
N ARG A 59 -3.13 -0.36 -18.99
CA ARG A 59 -4.25 -1.03 -18.29
C ARG A 59 -5.53 -1.06 -19.12
N ALA A 60 -5.81 0.02 -19.86
CA ALA A 60 -6.95 0.05 -20.78
C ALA A 60 -6.82 -1.01 -21.88
N TRP A 61 -5.62 -1.25 -22.40
CA TRP A 61 -5.35 -2.32 -23.35
C TRP A 61 -5.68 -3.70 -22.76
N LEU A 62 -5.18 -3.98 -21.55
CA LEU A 62 -5.44 -5.25 -20.86
C LEU A 62 -6.94 -5.48 -20.61
N ASP A 63 -7.68 -4.45 -20.22
CA ASP A 63 -9.11 -4.54 -19.89
C ASP A 63 -10.05 -4.25 -21.08
N LEU A 64 -9.52 -4.02 -22.28
CA LEU A 64 -10.31 -3.63 -23.45
C LEU A 64 -11.42 -4.63 -23.80
N HIS A 65 -11.15 -5.92 -23.61
CA HIS A 65 -12.09 -7.01 -23.83
C HIS A 65 -13.31 -6.96 -22.89
N LYS A 66 -13.18 -6.32 -21.72
CA LYS A 66 -14.27 -6.10 -20.75
C LYS A 66 -15.00 -4.79 -20.99
N CYS A 67 -14.45 -3.89 -21.80
CA CYS A 67 -15.03 -2.57 -22.04
C CYS A 67 -16.30 -2.67 -22.89
N ARG A 68 -17.45 -2.38 -22.25
CA ARG A 68 -18.80 -2.33 -22.85
C ARG A 68 -19.20 -0.92 -23.32
N ALA A 69 -18.31 0.05 -23.24
CA ALA A 69 -18.60 1.42 -23.67
C ALA A 69 -18.97 1.44 -25.16
N THR A 70 -20.13 2.03 -25.46
CA THR A 70 -20.67 2.12 -26.82
C THR A 70 -20.58 3.55 -27.36
N THR A 71 -20.48 4.55 -26.48
CA THR A 71 -20.36 5.97 -26.85
C THR A 71 -19.00 6.55 -26.46
N ASP A 72 -18.62 7.64 -27.12
CA ASP A 72 -17.38 8.37 -26.83
C ASP A 72 -17.34 8.88 -25.39
N GLY A 73 -18.45 9.40 -24.88
CA GLY A 73 -18.54 9.86 -23.49
C GLY A 73 -18.36 8.74 -22.47
N GLN A 74 -18.91 7.54 -22.75
CA GLN A 74 -18.70 6.36 -21.90
C GLN A 74 -17.25 5.89 -21.96
N THR A 75 -16.65 5.90 -23.14
CA THR A 75 -15.24 5.50 -23.35
C THR A 75 -14.30 6.45 -22.62
N TYR A 76 -14.53 7.75 -22.73
CA TYR A 76 -13.81 8.76 -21.96
C TYR A 76 -13.95 8.55 -20.46
N ASN A 77 -15.16 8.35 -19.95
CA ASN A 77 -15.39 8.14 -18.51
C ASN A 77 -14.68 6.89 -18.00
N TRP A 78 -14.72 5.79 -18.76
CA TRP A 78 -14.02 4.57 -18.41
C TRP A 78 -12.49 4.77 -18.37
N LEU A 79 -11.92 5.41 -19.38
CA LEU A 79 -10.49 5.77 -19.39
C LEU A 79 -10.13 6.73 -18.26
N ALA A 80 -10.98 7.71 -17.96
CA ALA A 80 -10.78 8.66 -16.87
C ALA A 80 -10.76 7.96 -15.51
N THR A 81 -11.62 6.95 -15.30
CA THR A 81 -11.60 6.11 -14.10
C THR A 81 -10.29 5.33 -13.99
N LEU A 82 -9.81 4.72 -15.07
CA LEU A 82 -8.52 4.02 -15.08
C LEU A 82 -7.36 4.98 -14.77
N ALA A 83 -7.31 6.13 -15.42
CA ALA A 83 -6.28 7.15 -15.21
C ALA A 83 -6.25 7.65 -13.75
N ARG A 84 -7.41 7.99 -13.17
CA ARG A 84 -7.51 8.41 -11.76
C ARG A 84 -7.05 7.31 -10.80
N ARG A 85 -7.37 6.04 -11.11
CA ARG A 85 -6.93 4.90 -10.31
C ARG A 85 -5.42 4.74 -10.35
N VAL A 86 -4.81 4.87 -11.53
CA VAL A 86 -3.34 4.83 -11.72
C VAL A 86 -2.66 5.93 -10.91
N VAL A 87 -3.14 7.16 -11.02
CA VAL A 87 -2.60 8.30 -10.25
C VAL A 87 -2.73 8.06 -8.75
N THR A 88 -3.89 7.59 -8.29
CA THR A 88 -4.12 7.28 -6.88
C THR A 88 -3.18 6.18 -6.39
N GLU A 89 -3.03 5.11 -7.18
CA GLU A 89 -2.15 3.98 -6.85
C GLU A 89 -0.69 4.41 -6.75
N HIS A 90 -0.22 5.25 -7.68
CA HIS A 90 1.12 5.83 -7.64
C HIS A 90 1.38 6.56 -6.31
N TYR A 91 0.47 7.44 -5.90
CA TYR A 91 0.62 8.16 -4.64
C TYR A 91 0.47 7.28 -3.39
N ARG A 92 -0.37 6.25 -3.44
CA ARG A 92 -0.50 5.26 -2.35
C ARG A 92 0.78 4.46 -2.17
N THR A 93 1.35 3.96 -3.26
CA THR A 93 2.61 3.20 -3.26
C THR A 93 3.78 4.05 -2.78
N LYS A 94 3.88 5.30 -3.27
CA LYS A 94 4.91 6.24 -2.83
C LYS A 94 4.80 6.57 -1.34
N LYS A 95 3.57 6.75 -0.82
CA LYS A 95 3.35 6.98 0.62
C LYS A 95 3.73 5.76 1.45
N ASN A 96 3.39 4.55 1.02
CA ASN A 96 3.70 3.33 1.77
C ASN A 96 5.19 2.99 1.80
N THR A 97 5.95 3.42 0.78
CA THR A 97 7.42 3.25 0.77
C THR A 97 8.11 4.25 1.70
N ALA A 98 7.47 5.38 2.00
CA ALA A 98 7.95 6.32 3.00
C ALA A 98 7.50 5.86 4.38
N GLU A 99 8.39 5.20 5.13
CA GLU A 99 8.17 4.91 6.54
C GLU A 99 7.98 6.24 7.28
N THR A 100 6.77 6.48 7.79
CA THR A 100 6.50 7.60 8.68
C THR A 100 6.71 7.13 10.11
N PRO A 101 7.70 7.68 10.86
CA PRO A 101 7.87 7.33 12.26
C PRO A 101 6.56 7.63 13.01
N THR A 102 5.95 6.58 13.55
CA THR A 102 4.68 6.67 14.29
C THR A 102 4.89 7.31 15.66
N ASP A 103 6.12 7.27 16.15
CA ASP A 103 6.55 8.00 17.33
C ASP A 103 7.14 9.37 16.93
N LEU A 104 6.27 10.35 16.75
CA LEU A 104 6.64 11.76 16.84
C LEU A 104 6.52 12.27 18.29
N GLY A 105 6.38 11.35 19.25
CA GLY A 105 6.23 11.63 20.67
C GLY A 105 7.49 12.24 21.25
N HIS A 106 7.59 13.56 21.12
CA HIS A 106 8.31 14.44 22.03
C HIS A 106 9.73 13.97 22.40
N TRP A 107 10.73 14.46 21.66
CA TRP A 107 12.12 14.54 22.15
C TRP A 107 12.23 15.17 23.56
N GLN A 108 11.19 15.90 23.98
CA GLN A 108 11.01 16.46 25.31
C GLN A 108 10.94 15.42 26.44
N PHE A 109 10.58 14.16 26.18
CA PHE A 109 10.63 13.09 27.17
C PHE A 109 11.99 12.37 27.21
N ALA A 110 12.83 12.50 26.17
CA ALA A 110 14.15 11.89 26.15
C ALA A 110 15.07 12.49 27.25
N ASN A 111 14.83 13.74 27.65
CA ASN A 111 15.57 14.44 28.71
C ASN A 111 14.77 14.63 30.02
N ARG A 112 13.65 13.94 30.21
CA ARG A 112 12.94 14.01 31.49
C ARG A 112 13.80 13.33 32.55
N GLN A 113 14.28 14.07 33.55
CA GLN A 113 14.85 13.47 34.76
C GLN A 113 13.80 12.51 35.34
N MET A 114 14.08 11.21 35.30
CA MET A 114 13.30 10.24 36.07
C MET A 114 13.48 10.62 37.54
N ASN A 115 12.42 11.09 38.19
CA ASN A 115 12.41 11.25 39.64
C ASN A 115 12.68 9.85 40.24
N GLY A 116 13.82 9.70 40.89
CA GLY A 116 14.34 8.44 41.44
C GLY A 116 13.56 7.89 42.64
N THR A 117 12.25 8.10 42.69
CA THR A 117 11.40 7.78 43.86
C THR A 117 10.28 6.80 43.53
N GLY A 118 10.50 5.92 42.56
CA GLY A 118 9.61 4.79 42.28
C GLY A 118 10.43 3.61 41.78
N ALA A 119 10.69 2.65 42.67
CA ALA A 119 11.40 1.42 42.38
C ALA A 119 10.67 0.61 41.30
N GLY A 120 11.30 0.48 40.14
CA GLY A 120 10.90 -0.41 39.06
C GLY A 120 12.07 -0.62 38.13
N TYR A 121 12.92 -1.60 38.46
CA TYR A 121 13.93 -2.37 37.70
C TYR A 121 14.62 -1.80 36.44
N TYR A 122 14.65 -0.48 36.22
CA TYR A 122 15.35 0.11 35.09
C TYR A 122 16.10 1.37 35.55
N THR A 123 17.39 1.19 35.80
CA THR A 123 18.34 2.30 35.95
C THR A 123 19.01 2.50 34.58
N PRO A 124 18.67 3.54 33.81
CA PRO A 124 19.37 3.79 32.56
C PRO A 124 20.82 4.16 32.87
N ALA A 125 21.77 3.49 32.21
CA ALA A 125 23.19 3.85 32.32
C ALA A 125 23.42 5.24 31.70
N ALA A 126 24.21 6.07 32.39
CA ALA A 126 24.50 7.45 31.99
C ALA A 126 25.30 7.59 30.67
N THR A 127 25.70 6.48 30.06
CA THR A 127 26.43 6.45 28.80
C THR A 127 25.59 5.69 27.77
N GLY A 128 25.19 6.42 26.73
CA GLY A 128 24.37 5.89 25.65
C GLY A 128 25.03 4.68 25.00
N PHE A 129 24.25 3.61 24.90
CA PHE A 129 24.56 2.34 24.24
C PHE A 129 25.55 1.42 24.98
N ARG A 130 25.04 0.35 25.61
CA ARG A 130 25.06 -1.02 25.04
C ARG A 130 24.54 -2.12 25.99
N THR A 131 23.97 -3.14 25.36
CA THR A 131 23.80 -4.57 25.74
C THR A 131 23.33 -4.87 27.17
N ALA A 132 22.09 -5.35 27.27
CA ALA A 132 21.58 -6.03 28.46
C ALA A 132 22.43 -7.29 28.74
N THR A 133 23.36 -7.20 29.68
CA THR A 133 23.89 -8.37 30.37
C THR A 133 22.85 -8.84 31.37
N LEU A 134 22.18 -9.96 31.05
CA LEU A 134 21.39 -10.70 32.03
C LEU A 134 22.35 -11.23 33.10
N ALA A 135 22.38 -10.56 34.25
CA ALA A 135 23.02 -11.11 35.43
C ALA A 135 22.24 -12.36 35.83
N THR A 136 22.91 -13.52 35.75
CA THR A 136 22.41 -14.77 36.31
C THR A 136 22.42 -14.60 37.83
N GLY A 137 21.31 -14.13 38.39
CA GLY A 137 21.15 -13.99 39.83
C GLY A 137 21.00 -15.37 40.46
N ASN A 138 21.87 -15.71 41.41
CA ASN A 138 21.66 -16.83 42.32
C ASN A 138 20.31 -16.65 43.02
N GLY A 139 19.51 -17.72 43.01
CA GLY A 139 18.16 -17.73 43.51
C GLY A 139 18.05 -17.24 44.95
N ASP A 140 17.30 -16.16 45.11
CA ASP A 140 16.70 -15.78 46.39
C ASP A 140 15.33 -16.46 46.42
N SER A 141 15.32 -17.73 46.83
CA SER A 141 14.08 -18.46 47.10
C SER A 141 13.50 -17.90 48.38
N ASP A 142 12.48 -17.05 48.24
CA ASP A 142 11.67 -16.53 49.32
C ASP A 142 11.14 -17.69 50.20
N PRO A 143 11.61 -17.83 51.46
CA PRO A 143 11.30 -18.99 52.30
C PRO A 143 9.81 -19.10 52.66
N ASP A 144 9.02 -18.05 52.43
CA ASP A 144 7.58 -18.01 52.70
C ASP A 144 6.75 -18.81 51.67
N MET A 145 7.27 -18.99 50.45
CA MET A 145 6.58 -19.72 49.37
C MET A 145 6.53 -21.24 49.62
N ASP A 146 7.58 -21.81 50.22
CA ASP A 146 7.63 -23.23 50.57
C ASP A 146 6.68 -23.58 51.73
N GLU A 147 6.46 -22.66 52.66
CA GLU A 147 5.50 -22.82 53.76
C GLU A 147 4.05 -22.69 53.28
N ALA A 148 3.78 -21.77 52.34
CA ALA A 148 2.49 -21.64 51.67
C ALA A 148 2.11 -22.93 50.91
N LEU A 149 3.06 -23.54 50.19
CA LEU A 149 2.85 -24.79 49.45
C LEU A 149 2.66 -26.01 50.38
N ARG A 150 3.31 -26.05 51.55
CA ARG A 150 3.05 -27.09 52.58
C ARG A 150 1.64 -26.99 53.16
N ARG A 151 1.14 -25.79 53.46
CA ARG A 151 -0.23 -25.60 53.98
C ARG A 151 -1.30 -26.06 53.00
N VAL A 152 -1.13 -25.73 51.71
CA VAL A 152 -2.07 -26.16 50.65
C VAL A 152 -2.11 -27.68 50.53
N ARG A 153 -0.98 -28.37 50.73
CA ARG A 153 -0.90 -29.83 50.67
C ARG A 153 -1.50 -30.54 51.89
N GLN A 154 -1.53 -29.90 53.07
CA GLN A 154 -2.06 -30.48 54.31
C GLN A 154 -3.57 -30.23 54.52
N GLY A 155 -4.17 -29.25 53.84
CA GLY A 155 -5.61 -28.97 53.94
C GLY A 155 -6.52 -29.79 53.03
N GLY A 156 -5.95 -30.62 52.15
CA GLY A 156 -6.68 -31.36 51.10
C GLY A 156 -7.04 -32.80 51.45
N GLY A 157 -7.40 -33.12 52.69
CA GLY A 157 -7.73 -34.50 53.06
C GLY A 157 -8.41 -34.65 54.40
N ALA A 158 -9.75 -34.52 54.43
CA ALA A 158 -10.70 -35.45 55.05
C ALA A 158 -12.07 -34.80 55.28
N ARG A 159 -13.06 -35.33 54.54
CA ARG A 159 -14.51 -35.43 54.84
C ARG A 159 -15.34 -34.15 54.89
#